data_AF-A0A6G3Q6D1-F1
#
_entry.id   AF-A0A6G3Q6D1-F1
#
_cell.length_a   1.000
_cell.length_b   1.000
_cell.length_c   1.000
_cell.angle_alpha   90.00
_cell.angle_beta   90.00
_cell.angle_gamma   90.00
#
_symmetry.space_group_name_H-M   'P 1'
#
loop_
_entity.id
_entity.type
_entity.pdbx_description
1 polymer ?
#
loop_
_entity_poly.entity_id
_entity_poly.type
_entity_poly.pdbx_seq_one_letter_code
_entity_poly.pdbx_strand_id
1 'polypeptide(L)'
;MKSQDTAFEGGPLDGRVLPILLGPTGHPPKTYKVPVPDAAGGPPTVLVYRRAPKGRPGKLGLHPGWKYTYDPEGDKAGDGKLRWPWSKPAAGPGPARRSGPEDGHGAE
;
A
#
# COMPACT_ATOMS: atom_id res chain seq x y z
N MET A 1 -19.13 -9.19 10.46
CA MET A 1 -17.65 -9.03 10.59
C MET A 1 -17.39 -7.95 11.62
N LYS A 2 -16.33 -8.07 12.44
CA LYS A 2 -15.97 -7.06 13.45
C LYS A 2 -14.88 -6.15 12.89
N SER A 3 -14.94 -4.87 13.23
CA SER A 3 -13.90 -3.88 12.93
C SER A 3 -13.34 -3.28 14.23
N GLN A 4 -12.11 -2.78 14.17
CA GLN A 4 -11.47 -2.02 15.23
C GLN A 4 -10.92 -0.70 14.68
N ASP A 5 -11.28 0.40 15.33
CA ASP A 5 -10.69 1.70 15.06
C ASP A 5 -9.21 1.69 15.45
N THR A 6 -8.35 1.75 14.43
CA THR A 6 -6.90 1.59 14.55
C THR A 6 -6.21 2.86 14.10
N ALA A 7 -5.34 3.41 14.94
CA ALA A 7 -4.56 4.61 14.62
C ALA A 7 -3.39 4.28 13.69
N PHE A 8 -3.10 5.21 12.78
CA PHE A 8 -1.99 5.16 11.84
C PHE A 8 -0.95 6.23 12.21
N GLU A 9 0.34 5.85 12.18
CA GLU A 9 1.45 6.73 12.58
C GLU A 9 2.62 6.67 11.58
N GLY A 10 3.34 7.79 11.43
CA GLY A 10 4.65 7.89 10.77
C GLY A 10 4.66 8.02 9.25
N GLY A 11 3.51 8.11 8.58
CA GLY A 11 3.42 8.18 7.11
C GLY A 11 2.30 9.10 6.60
N PRO A 12 1.89 9.00 5.33
CA PRO A 12 0.85 9.87 4.75
C PRO A 12 -0.53 9.78 5.45
N LEU A 13 -0.78 8.70 6.19
CA LEU A 13 -1.97 8.51 7.03
C LEU A 13 -1.74 8.84 8.51
N ASP A 14 -0.64 9.50 8.86
CA ASP A 14 -0.33 9.88 10.24
C ASP A 14 -1.48 10.66 10.89
N GLY A 15 -1.80 10.30 12.14
CA GLY A 15 -2.88 10.89 12.92
C GLY A 15 -4.29 10.42 12.54
N ARG A 16 -4.45 9.61 11.50
CA ARG A 16 -5.76 9.06 11.11
C ARG A 16 -6.10 7.82 11.93
N VAL A 17 -7.40 7.65 12.15
CA VAL A 17 -7.97 6.43 12.73
C VAL A 17 -8.92 5.83 11.71
N LEU A 18 -8.72 4.56 11.38
CA LEU A 18 -9.55 3.86 10.40
C LEU A 18 -10.16 2.60 11.03
N PRO A 19 -11.42 2.25 10.67
CA PRO A 19 -12.02 0.99 11.06
C PRO A 19 -11.40 -0.16 10.25
N ILE A 20 -10.53 -0.94 10.89
CA ILE A 20 -9.86 -2.06 10.25
C ILE A 20 -10.60 -3.35 10.56
N LEU A 21 -10.88 -4.13 9.51
CA LEU A 21 -11.54 -5.41 9.64
C LEU A 21 -10.65 -6.40 10.39
N LEU A 22 -11.24 -7.07 11.38
CA LEU A 22 -10.57 -8.07 12.17
C LEU A 22 -10.69 -9.43 11.50
N GLY A 23 -9.58 -10.17 11.49
CA GLY A 23 -9.59 -11.57 11.07
C GLY A 23 -10.31 -12.47 12.08
N PRO A 24 -10.42 -13.77 11.80
CA PRO A 24 -11.02 -14.76 12.71
C PRO A 24 -10.40 -14.75 14.12
N THR A 25 -9.12 -14.39 14.22
CA THR A 25 -8.39 -14.27 15.50
C THR A 25 -8.71 -12.99 16.27
N GLY A 26 -9.62 -12.13 15.78
CA GLY A 26 -9.96 -10.86 16.41
C GLY A 26 -8.85 -9.81 16.34
N HIS A 27 -7.82 -10.03 15.51
CA HIS A 27 -6.70 -9.11 15.37
C HIS A 27 -6.74 -8.39 14.01
N PRO A 28 -6.34 -7.11 13.96
CA PRO A 28 -6.09 -6.44 12.69
C PRO A 28 -5.03 -7.21 11.88
N PRO A 29 -5.00 -7.12 10.54
CA PRO A 29 -3.94 -7.71 9.73
C PRO A 29 -2.53 -7.36 10.21
N LYS A 30 -1.55 -8.24 10.03
CA LYS A 30 -0.16 -7.91 10.41
C LYS A 30 0.39 -6.73 9.61
N THR A 31 -0.01 -6.65 8.35
CA THR A 31 0.44 -5.64 7.39
C THR A 31 -0.77 -5.08 6.65
N TYR A 32 -0.84 -3.77 6.52
CA TYR A 32 -1.84 -3.06 5.74
C TYR A 32 -1.14 -2.33 4.59
N LYS A 33 -1.58 -2.59 3.36
CA LYS A 33 -0.99 -2.02 2.13
C LYS A 33 -1.99 -1.07 1.50
N VAL A 34 -1.54 0.14 1.18
CA VAL A 34 -2.36 1.18 0.56
C VAL A 34 -1.72 1.58 -0.77
N PRO A 35 -2.30 1.19 -1.92
CA PRO A 35 -1.83 1.69 -3.20
C PRO A 35 -2.23 3.16 -3.34
N VAL A 36 -1.24 4.02 -3.56
CA VAL A 36 -1.42 5.45 -3.82
C VAL A 36 -1.14 5.70 -5.30
N PRO A 37 -2.13 6.20 -6.06
CA PRO A 37 -1.89 6.56 -7.46
C PRO A 37 -0.93 7.74 -7.53
N ASP A 38 -0.02 7.70 -8.51
CA ASP A 38 0.86 8.83 -8.80
C ASP A 38 0.08 9.94 -9.49
N ALA A 39 0.26 11.18 -9.03
CA ALA A 39 -0.46 12.33 -9.55
C ALA A 39 -0.07 12.70 -10.99
N ALA A 40 1.14 12.31 -11.43
CA ALA A 40 1.62 12.49 -12.80
C ALA A 40 1.32 11.27 -13.70
N GLY A 41 0.53 10.30 -13.23
CA GLY A 41 0.16 9.10 -13.99
C GLY A 41 1.25 8.01 -14.01
N GLY A 42 2.26 8.11 -13.14
CA GLY A 42 3.28 7.09 -12.94
C GLY A 42 2.74 5.82 -12.24
N PRO A 43 3.62 4.80 -12.06
CA PRO A 43 3.25 3.58 -11.35
C PRO A 43 2.81 3.88 -9.90
N PRO A 44 1.77 3.19 -9.38
CA PRO A 44 1.28 3.45 -8.03
C PRO A 44 2.35 3.10 -7.00
N THR A 45 2.51 3.96 -5.99
CA THR A 45 3.37 3.68 -4.84
C THR A 45 2.57 2.96 -3.77
N VAL A 46 3.09 1.86 -3.22
CA VAL A 46 2.40 1.13 -2.16
C VAL A 46 2.95 1.57 -0.81
N LEU A 47 2.09 2.19 0.01
CA LEU A 47 2.42 2.48 1.40
C LEU A 47 2.19 1.24 2.25
N VAL A 48 3.18 0.87 3.05
CA VAL A 48 3.11 -0.31 3.93
C VAL A 48 3.06 0.14 5.38
N TYR A 49 2.11 -0.41 6.12
CA TYR A 49 1.93 -0.17 7.54
C TYR A 49 1.99 -1.51 8.30
N ARG A 50 2.76 -1.57 9.39
CA ARG A 50 2.87 -2.75 10.25
C ARG A 50 2.12 -2.57 11.56
N ARG A 51 1.42 -3.62 11.97
CA ARG A 51 0.69 -3.66 13.24
C ARG A 51 1.67 -3.63 14.41
N ALA A 52 1.51 -2.66 15.30
CA ALA A 52 2.29 -2.48 16.52
C ALA A 52 1.36 -2.35 17.76
N PRO A 53 1.81 -2.73 18.96
CA PRO A 53 1.05 -2.47 20.18
C PRO A 53 0.87 -0.96 20.39
N LYS A 54 -0.32 -0.53 20.83
CA LYS A 54 -0.58 0.89 21.12
C LYS A 54 0.17 1.39 22.37
N GLY A 55 0.59 0.48 23.25
CA GLY A 55 1.34 0.81 24.46
C GLY A 55 1.74 -0.45 25.25
N ARG A 56 2.29 -0.24 26.46
CA ARG A 56 2.58 -1.33 27.40
C ARG A 56 1.26 -1.90 27.95
N PRO A 57 1.13 -3.23 28.13
CA PRO A 57 -0.04 -3.80 28.82
C PRO A 57 -0.20 -3.14 30.20
N GLY A 58 -1.45 -2.78 30.53
CA GLY A 58 -1.77 -2.16 31.82
C GLY A 58 -1.57 -3.13 32.99
N LYS A 59 -1.68 -2.64 34.23
CA LYS A 59 -1.52 -3.46 35.46
C LYS A 59 -2.48 -4.66 35.53
N LEU A 60 -3.59 -4.60 34.79
CA LEU A 60 -4.59 -5.67 34.69
C LEU A 60 -4.32 -6.65 33.53
N GLY A 61 -3.19 -6.54 32.82
CA GLY A 61 -2.82 -7.44 31.73
C GLY A 61 -3.60 -7.24 30.42
N LEU A 62 -4.54 -6.31 30.36
CA LEU A 62 -5.26 -5.99 29.11
C LEU A 62 -4.32 -5.30 28.11
N HIS A 63 -4.25 -5.87 26.90
CA HIS A 63 -3.52 -5.26 25.79
C HIS A 63 -4.22 -3.96 25.37
N PRO A 64 -3.49 -2.84 25.21
CA PRO A 64 -4.07 -1.51 24.95
C PRO A 64 -4.61 -1.33 23.52
N GLY A 65 -4.85 -2.42 22.80
CA GLY A 65 -5.17 -2.43 21.38
C GLY A 65 -3.94 -2.28 20.49
N TRP A 66 -4.22 -2.09 19.20
CA TRP A 66 -3.22 -2.05 18.14
C TRP A 66 -3.17 -0.67 17.48
N LYS A 67 -2.04 -0.38 16.86
CA LYS A 67 -1.83 0.73 15.93
C LYS A 67 -1.07 0.24 14.71
N TYR A 68 -1.04 1.04 13.66
CA TYR A 68 -0.28 0.80 12.46
C TYR A 68 0.83 1.83 12.33
N THR A 69 2.08 1.38 12.26
CA THR A 69 3.23 2.25 12.05
C THR A 69 3.70 2.11 10.60
N TYR A 70 3.96 3.24 9.96
CA TYR A 70 4.46 3.29 8.59
C TYR A 70 5.84 2.62 8.51
N ASP A 71 6.00 1.75 7.52
CA ASP A 71 7.25 1.08 7.21
C ASP A 71 7.68 1.50 5.79
N PRO A 72 8.62 2.46 5.66
CA PRO A 72 9.10 2.94 4.37
C PRO A 72 9.88 1.88 3.59
N GLU A 73 10.35 0.82 4.24
CA GLU A 73 11.03 -0.31 3.60
C GLU A 73 10.07 -1.47 3.31
N GLY A 74 8.84 -1.41 3.82
CA GLY A 74 7.88 -2.50 3.78
C GLY A 74 7.45 -2.91 2.38
N ASP A 75 7.58 -2.02 1.40
CA ASP A 75 7.33 -2.32 -0.02
C ASP A 75 8.36 -3.35 -0.55
N LYS A 76 9.64 -3.15 -0.23
CA LYS A 76 10.75 -4.03 -0.64
C LYS A 76 10.58 -5.48 -0.17
N ALA A 77 9.92 -5.69 0.97
CA ALA A 77 9.63 -7.02 1.50
C ALA A 77 8.49 -7.74 0.74
N GLY A 78 7.68 -7.01 -0.04
CA GLY A 78 6.61 -7.52 -0.89
C GLY A 78 6.96 -7.59 -2.38
N ASP A 79 7.95 -6.82 -2.84
CA ASP A 79 8.47 -6.85 -4.23
C ASP A 79 9.17 -8.17 -4.60
N GLY A 80 9.53 -8.98 -3.62
CA GLY A 80 10.05 -10.32 -3.80
C GLY A 80 8.97 -11.36 -4.11
N LYS A 81 8.23 -11.19 -5.21
CA LYS A 81 7.39 -12.19 -5.90
C LYS A 81 6.73 -13.24 -4.99
N LEU A 82 5.51 -12.99 -4.51
CA LEU A 82 4.61 -14.14 -4.29
C LEU A 82 4.32 -14.76 -5.66
N ARG A 83 4.98 -15.89 -5.94
CA ARG A 83 4.91 -16.65 -7.18
C ARG A 83 3.63 -17.45 -7.24
N TRP A 84 2.50 -16.76 -7.32
CA TRP A 84 1.28 -17.43 -7.67
C TRP A 84 1.28 -17.79 -9.16
N PRO A 85 0.65 -18.91 -9.56
CA PRO A 85 0.63 -19.36 -10.96
C PRO A 85 -0.08 -18.37 -11.92
N TRP A 86 -0.83 -17.41 -11.38
CA TRP A 86 -1.55 -16.36 -12.11
C TRP A 86 -0.97 -14.94 -11.93
N SER A 87 0.21 -14.79 -11.31
CA SER A 87 0.83 -13.46 -11.17
C SER A 87 1.27 -12.93 -12.54
N LYS A 88 0.55 -11.92 -13.05
CA LYS A 88 0.87 -11.25 -14.32
C LYS A 88 2.13 -10.40 -14.14
N PRO A 89 3.15 -10.51 -15.02
CA PRO A 89 4.34 -9.68 -14.90
C PRO A 89 3.97 -8.20 -15.01
N ALA A 90 4.55 -7.37 -14.14
CA ALA A 90 4.41 -5.92 -14.22
C ALA A 90 4.86 -5.47 -15.61
N ALA A 91 3.95 -4.85 -16.36
CA ALA A 91 4.26 -4.29 -17.65
C ALA A 91 5.25 -3.13 -17.44
N GLY A 92 6.48 -3.31 -17.90
CA GLY A 92 7.43 -2.21 -18.04
C GLY A 92 6.88 -1.15 -19.00
N PRO A 93 7.37 0.10 -18.94
CA PRO A 93 6.90 1.18 -19.80
C PRO A 93 7.08 0.78 -21.26
N GLY A 94 5.96 0.64 -21.98
CA GLY A 94 5.96 0.38 -23.41
C GLY A 94 6.71 1.49 -24.15
N PRO A 95 7.37 1.19 -25.28
CA PRO A 95 8.14 2.18 -26.01
C PRO A 95 7.21 3.31 -26.47
N ALA A 96 7.61 4.55 -26.14
CA ALA A 96 6.98 5.75 -26.65
C ALA A 96 6.84 5.63 -28.18
N ARG A 97 5.59 5.59 -28.67
CA ARG A 97 5.30 5.90 -30.07
C ARG A 97 5.77 7.32 -30.30
N ARG A 98 6.95 7.48 -30.90
CA ARG A 98 7.35 8.75 -31.48
C ARG A 98 6.33 9.09 -32.56
N SER A 99 5.65 10.21 -32.36
CA SER A 99 5.00 10.99 -33.41
C SER A 99 6.01 11.23 -34.53
N GLY A 100 5.69 10.83 -35.75
CA GLY A 100 6.25 11.42 -36.96
C GLY A 100 5.25 12.46 -37.46
N PRO A 101 5.66 13.71 -37.76
CA PRO A 101 4.75 14.72 -38.25
C PRO A 101 4.27 14.40 -39.66
N GLU A 102 3.00 14.70 -39.91
CA GLU A 102 2.47 14.95 -41.24
C GLU A 102 3.16 16.20 -41.82
N ASP A 103 3.73 16.08 -43.01
CA ASP A 103 3.95 17.19 -43.92
C ASP A 103 3.58 16.70 -45.32
N GLY A 104 2.50 17.24 -45.89
CA GLY A 104 2.16 17.07 -47.29
C GLY A 104 3.00 17.99 -48.18
N HIS A 105 3.24 17.60 -49.45
CA HIS A 105 3.32 18.47 -50.65
C HIS A 105 3.78 17.68 -51.91
N GLY A 106 3.17 18.00 -53.07
CA GLY A 106 3.59 17.62 -54.44
C GLY A 106 2.67 16.57 -55.08
N ALA A 107 1.71 16.85 -55.96
CA ALA A 107 1.73 17.62 -57.22
C ALA A 107 2.85 17.18 -58.17
N GLU A 108 2.56 16.18 -59.00
CA GLU A 108 2.50 16.30 -60.48
C GLU A 108 1.74 15.10 -61.07
#